data_AF-A0A136H7J4-F1
#
_entry.id   AF-A0A136H7J4-F1
#
_cell.length_a   1.000
_cell.length_b   1.000
_cell.length_c   1.000
_cell.angle_alpha   90.00
_cell.angle_beta   90.00
_cell.angle_gamma   90.00
#
_symmetry.space_group_name_H-M   'P 1'
#
loop_
_entity.id
_entity.type
_entity.pdbx_description
1 polymer ?
#
loop_
_entity_poly.entity_id
_entity_poly.type
_entity_poly.pdbx_seq_one_letter_code
_entity_poly.pdbx_strand_id
1 'polypeptide(L)'
;MHSTFFRSALLLSALLLSGCEETPPERMKTGEEIYNYYCKSCHEQKGPGAEMERYSGTTAPKPYKVMLMIKFDKSTTKHHTTTFNQLSDEQAEAVSEYSVSLIEKQLQK
;
A
#
# COMPACT_ATOMS: atom_id res chain seq x y z
N MET A 1 31.94 25.27 -41.04
CA MET A 1 32.15 24.64 -39.72
C MET A 1 30.90 24.75 -38.85
N HIS A 2 29.74 24.19 -39.24
CA HIS A 2 28.56 24.16 -38.36
C HIS A 2 27.62 23.04 -38.82
N SER A 3 27.99 21.76 -38.64
CA SER A 3 27.04 20.67 -38.96
C SER A 3 27.39 19.33 -38.31
N THR A 4 27.80 19.33 -37.04
CA THR A 4 27.97 18.07 -36.28
C THR A 4 27.45 18.16 -34.85
N PHE A 5 27.44 19.34 -34.24
CA PHE A 5 27.00 19.53 -32.84
C PHE A 5 25.49 19.29 -32.62
N PHE A 6 24.64 19.51 -33.62
CA PHE A 6 23.18 19.44 -33.45
C PHE A 6 22.65 17.99 -33.35
N ARG A 7 23.41 17.00 -33.84
CA ARG A 7 22.98 15.59 -33.84
C ARG A 7 23.23 14.89 -32.51
N SER A 8 24.24 15.33 -31.73
CA SER A 8 24.57 14.72 -30.44
C SER A 8 23.64 15.15 -29.31
N ALA A 9 22.99 16.33 -29.41
CA ALA A 9 22.08 16.82 -28.38
C ALA A 9 20.74 16.03 -28.33
N LEU A 10 20.30 15.47 -29.47
CA LEU A 10 19.02 14.77 -29.57
C LEU A 10 19.02 13.39 -28.89
N LEU A 11 20.19 12.74 -28.80
CA LEU A 11 20.32 11.40 -28.20
C LEU A 11 20.35 11.43 -26.66
N LEU A 12 20.78 12.54 -26.04
CA LEU A 12 20.79 12.66 -24.58
C LEU A 12 19.38 12.89 -23.98
N SER A 13 18.45 13.49 -24.74
CA SER A 13 17.09 13.77 -24.24
C SER A 13 16.18 12.54 -24.20
N ALA A 14 16.47 11.50 -25.00
CA ALA A 14 15.65 10.28 -25.04
C ALA A 14 15.85 9.36 -23.81
N LEU A 15 16.99 9.46 -23.12
CA LEU A 15 17.29 8.69 -21.91
C LEU A 15 16.60 9.22 -20.64
N LEU A 16 16.03 10.42 -20.68
CA LEU A 16 15.33 11.03 -19.54
C LEU A 16 13.84 10.68 -19.47
N LEU A 17 13.33 9.88 -20.42
CA LEU A 17 11.95 9.39 -20.46
C LEU A 17 11.80 7.94 -19.98
N SER A 18 12.72 7.41 -19.17
CA SER A 18 12.40 6.23 -18.35
C SER A 18 11.34 6.64 -17.34
N GLY A 19 10.07 6.58 -17.78
CA GLY A 19 8.90 6.85 -16.95
C GLY A 19 8.96 5.96 -15.72
N CYS A 20 8.63 6.55 -14.57
CA CYS A 20 8.35 5.82 -13.36
C CYS A 20 7.17 4.88 -13.66
N GLU A 21 7.46 3.62 -14.01
CA GLU A 21 6.44 2.61 -14.22
C GLU A 21 5.86 2.29 -12.85
N GLU A 22 4.63 2.72 -12.59
CA GLU A 22 3.92 2.34 -11.37
C GLU A 22 3.77 0.81 -11.35
N THR A 23 4.24 0.19 -10.26
CA THR A 23 4.06 -1.25 -10.07
C THR A 23 2.56 -1.55 -10.01
N PRO A 24 2.00 -2.34 -10.95
CA PRO A 24 0.60 -2.69 -10.90
C PRO A 24 0.33 -3.57 -9.65
N PRO A 25 -0.89 -3.53 -9.10
CA PRO A 25 -1.20 -4.18 -7.82
C PRO A 25 -0.89 -5.68 -7.78
N GLU A 26 -1.03 -6.37 -8.91
CA GLU A 26 -0.74 -7.81 -9.05
C GLU A 26 0.76 -8.13 -8.91
N ARG A 27 1.64 -7.12 -9.10
CA ARG A 27 3.09 -7.26 -8.97
C ARG A 27 3.63 -6.71 -7.65
N MET A 28 2.80 -6.08 -6.81
CA MET A 28 3.21 -5.57 -5.50
C MET A 28 3.51 -6.73 -4.55
N LYS A 29 4.62 -6.63 -3.83
CA LYS A 29 5.12 -7.71 -2.94
C LYS A 29 5.16 -7.30 -1.49
N THR A 30 5.32 -6.00 -1.21
CA THR A 30 5.47 -5.53 0.16
C THR A 30 4.13 -5.10 0.75
N GLY A 31 3.98 -5.27 2.06
CA GLY A 31 2.78 -4.82 2.76
C GLY A 31 2.58 -3.31 2.68
N GLU A 32 3.66 -2.52 2.62
CA GLU A 32 3.60 -1.06 2.47
C GLU A 32 3.03 -0.65 1.11
N GLU A 33 3.50 -1.24 0.01
CA GLU A 33 2.96 -0.97 -1.34
C GLU A 33 1.47 -1.28 -1.39
N ILE A 34 1.09 -2.47 -0.91
CA ILE A 34 -0.30 -2.93 -0.92
C ILE A 34 -1.17 -2.05 -0.02
N TYR A 35 -0.69 -1.67 1.17
CA TYR A 35 -1.40 -0.80 2.09
C TYR A 35 -1.61 0.60 1.52
N ASN A 36 -0.57 1.18 0.93
CA ASN A 36 -0.65 2.50 0.30
C ASN A 36 -1.66 2.51 -0.86
N TYR A 37 -1.69 1.43 -1.65
CA TYR A 37 -2.60 1.31 -2.78
C TYR A 37 -4.05 1.05 -2.37
N TYR A 38 -4.29 0.08 -1.48
CA TYR A 38 -5.64 -0.40 -1.18
C TYR A 38 -6.27 0.16 0.09
N CYS A 39 -5.47 0.54 1.11
CA CYS A 39 -5.95 0.70 2.48
C CYS A 39 -5.88 2.16 2.96
N LYS A 40 -4.75 2.83 2.72
CA LYS A 40 -4.37 4.10 3.33
C LYS A 40 -5.41 5.19 3.18
N SER A 41 -5.88 5.44 1.96
CA SER A 41 -6.85 6.52 1.67
C SER A 41 -8.16 6.37 2.45
N CYS A 42 -8.70 5.14 2.53
CA CYS A 42 -9.90 4.88 3.31
C CYS A 42 -9.67 5.02 4.82
N HIS A 43 -8.55 4.50 5.33
CA HIS A 43 -8.22 4.62 6.75
C HIS A 43 -7.96 6.07 7.17
N GLU A 44 -7.35 6.88 6.31
CA GLU A 44 -7.16 8.31 6.51
C GLU A 44 -8.50 9.05 6.63
N GLN A 45 -9.37 8.87 5.63
CA GLN A 45 -10.63 9.62 5.51
C GLN A 45 -11.70 9.18 6.51
N LYS A 46 -11.80 7.87 6.76
CA LYS A 46 -12.96 7.27 7.46
C LYS A 46 -12.59 6.37 8.61
N GLY A 47 -11.29 6.20 8.88
CA GLY A 47 -10.80 5.23 9.84
C GLY A 47 -9.82 5.84 10.84
N PRO A 48 -8.90 5.01 11.36
CA PRO A 48 -7.96 5.38 12.40
C PRO A 48 -6.82 6.29 11.90
N GLY A 49 -6.89 6.85 10.69
CA GLY A 49 -5.81 7.65 10.12
C GLY A 49 -4.92 6.86 9.17
N ALA A 50 -4.12 7.58 8.39
CA ALA A 50 -3.32 7.04 7.30
C ALA A 50 -2.30 6.02 7.81
N GLU A 51 -1.71 6.27 8.98
CA GLU A 51 -0.72 5.41 9.63
C GLU A 51 -1.25 4.89 10.99
N MET A 52 -2.57 4.68 11.09
CA MET A 52 -3.24 4.15 12.30
C MET A 52 -3.12 5.05 13.55
N GLU A 53 -2.91 6.35 13.39
CA GLU A 53 -2.61 7.31 14.48
C GLU A 53 -3.72 7.40 15.54
N ARG A 54 -4.96 7.13 15.16
CA ARG A 54 -6.17 7.14 15.99
C ARG A 54 -6.66 5.73 16.31
N TYR A 55 -5.79 4.73 16.26
CA TYR A 55 -6.13 3.37 16.68
C TYR A 55 -6.63 3.37 18.14
N SER A 56 -7.82 2.80 18.37
CA SER A 56 -8.50 2.88 19.67
C SER A 56 -8.28 1.67 20.57
N GLY A 57 -7.55 0.65 20.10
CA GLY A 57 -7.22 -0.53 20.90
C GLY A 57 -6.02 -0.28 21.80
N THR A 58 -5.88 -1.10 22.85
CA THR A 58 -4.75 -1.04 23.79
C THR A 58 -3.60 -1.99 23.43
N THR A 59 -3.83 -2.92 22.50
CA THR A 59 -2.84 -3.89 22.03
C THR A 59 -2.98 -4.11 20.53
N ALA A 60 -1.85 -4.43 19.87
CA ALA A 60 -1.88 -4.76 18.45
C ALA A 60 -2.50 -6.16 18.25
N PRO A 61 -3.38 -6.33 17.25
CA PRO A 61 -3.91 -7.65 16.92
C PRO A 61 -2.80 -8.52 16.32
N LYS A 62 -3.00 -9.84 16.34
CA LYS A 62 -2.11 -10.75 15.61
C LYS A 62 -2.33 -10.58 14.09
N PRO A 63 -1.29 -10.60 13.25
CA PRO A 63 -1.40 -10.41 11.81
C PRO A 63 -2.45 -11.32 11.14
N TYR A 64 -2.50 -12.60 11.50
CA TYR A 64 -3.48 -13.54 10.94
C TYR A 64 -4.94 -13.10 11.19
N LYS A 65 -5.24 -12.38 12.27
CA LYS A 65 -6.60 -11.86 12.52
C LYS A 65 -6.95 -10.76 11.53
N VAL A 66 -5.99 -9.89 11.21
CA VAL A 66 -6.14 -8.84 10.19
C VAL A 66 -6.27 -9.47 8.81
N MET A 67 -5.49 -10.52 8.50
CA MET A 67 -5.61 -11.27 7.25
C MET A 67 -7.00 -11.89 7.07
N LEU A 68 -7.54 -12.48 8.14
CA LEU A 68 -8.90 -13.01 8.11
C LEU A 68 -9.93 -11.92 7.82
N MET A 69 -9.75 -10.71 8.36
CA MET A 69 -10.63 -9.59 8.06
C MET A 69 -10.54 -9.18 6.59
N ILE A 70 -9.33 -9.05 6.05
CA ILE A 70 -9.09 -8.65 4.67
C ILE A 70 -9.70 -9.65 3.67
N LYS A 71 -9.55 -10.95 3.92
CA LYS A 71 -9.98 -12.00 2.98
C LYS A 71 -11.42 -12.47 3.16
N PHE A 72 -11.96 -12.43 4.38
CA PHE A 72 -13.19 -13.15 4.72
C PHE A 72 -14.24 -12.33 5.46
N ASP A 73 -13.97 -11.07 5.83
CA ASP A 73 -14.93 -10.31 6.62
C ASP A 73 -16.24 -10.06 5.85
N LYS A 74 -17.31 -10.70 6.34
CA LYS A 74 -18.70 -10.41 5.94
C LYS A 74 -19.29 -9.45 6.98
N SER A 75 -18.69 -8.28 7.16
CA SER A 75 -19.13 -7.35 8.21
C SER A 75 -20.60 -6.97 8.03
N THR A 76 -21.38 -7.26 9.06
CA THR A 76 -22.75 -6.80 9.32
C THR A 76 -22.77 -5.46 10.07
N THR A 77 -21.61 -4.85 10.30
CA THR A 77 -21.48 -3.56 10.97
C THR A 77 -21.38 -2.44 9.94
N LYS A 78 -21.76 -1.21 10.33
CA LYS A 78 -21.96 -0.02 9.47
C LYS A 78 -20.73 0.45 8.66
N HIS A 79 -19.61 -0.28 8.72
CA HIS A 79 -18.43 -0.08 7.88
C HIS A 79 -18.39 -1.19 6.83
N HIS A 80 -18.58 -0.81 5.57
CA HIS A 80 -18.41 -1.70 4.43
C HIS A 80 -16.92 -2.00 4.28
N THR A 81 -16.41 -2.98 5.01
CA THR A 81 -15.10 -3.59 4.72
C THR A 81 -15.28 -4.42 3.46
N THR A 82 -14.72 -3.94 2.35
CA THR A 82 -14.62 -4.70 1.11
C THR A 82 -13.72 -5.90 1.37
N THR A 83 -14.16 -7.12 1.04
CA THR A 83 -13.27 -8.27 0.99
C THR A 83 -12.33 -8.12 -0.19
N PHE A 84 -11.03 -8.27 0.04
CA PHE A 84 -9.99 -8.11 -0.98
C PHE A 84 -9.68 -9.45 -1.64
N ASN A 85 -10.67 -10.03 -2.33
CA ASN A 85 -10.54 -11.34 -2.98
C ASN A 85 -9.46 -11.37 -4.08
N GLN A 86 -9.06 -10.20 -4.59
CA GLN A 86 -8.01 -10.06 -5.59
C GLN A 86 -6.59 -10.23 -5.01
N LEU A 87 -6.40 -10.14 -3.69
CA LEU A 87 -5.10 -10.33 -3.06
C LEU A 87 -4.80 -11.82 -2.92
N SER A 88 -3.59 -12.23 -3.34
CA SER A 88 -3.07 -13.57 -3.02
C SER A 88 -2.96 -13.77 -1.51
N ASP A 89 -2.71 -15.00 -1.06
CA ASP A 89 -2.50 -15.27 0.36
C ASP A 89 -1.24 -14.56 0.88
N GLU A 90 -0.16 -14.54 0.09
CA GLU A 90 1.10 -13.87 0.41
C GLU A 90 0.92 -12.35 0.47
N GLN A 91 0.15 -11.77 -0.46
CA GLN A 91 -0.15 -10.33 -0.45
C GLN A 91 -1.00 -9.94 0.77
N ALA A 92 -2.00 -10.76 1.10
CA ALA A 92 -2.86 -10.55 2.25
C ALA A 92 -2.08 -10.70 3.57
N GLU A 93 -1.15 -11.64 3.66
CA GLU A 93 -0.23 -11.79 4.79
C GLU A 93 0.66 -10.55 4.92
N ALA A 94 1.36 -10.15 3.84
CA ALA A 94 2.28 -9.02 3.84
C ALA A 94 1.61 -7.71 4.30
N VAL A 95 0.43 -7.39 3.76
CA VAL A 95 -0.30 -6.18 4.16
C VAL A 95 -0.85 -6.26 5.59
N SER A 96 -1.16 -7.47 6.08
CA SER A 96 -1.61 -7.69 7.45
C SER A 96 -0.48 -7.44 8.46
N GLU A 97 0.70 -7.97 8.17
CA GLU A 97 1.90 -7.73 8.99
C GLU A 97 2.26 -6.25 9.01
N TYR A 98 2.24 -5.59 7.85
CA TYR A 98 2.51 -4.16 7.76
C TYR A 98 1.49 -3.35 8.55
N SER A 99 0.20 -3.64 8.41
CA SER A 99 -0.87 -2.96 9.16
C SER A 99 -0.69 -3.10 10.67
N VAL A 100 -0.30 -4.29 11.15
CA VAL A 100 0.00 -4.52 12.57
C VAL A 100 1.22 -3.72 13.01
N SER A 101 2.26 -3.64 12.18
CA SER A 101 3.47 -2.85 12.51
C SER A 101 3.18 -1.35 12.70
N LEU A 102 2.23 -0.80 11.93
CA LEU A 102 1.76 0.59 12.11
C LEU A 102 1.08 0.78 13.47
N ILE A 103 0.23 -0.17 13.85
CA ILE A 103 -0.46 -0.16 15.15
C ILE A 103 0.57 -0.28 16.29
N GLU A 104 1.52 -1.20 16.20
CA GLU A 104 2.57 -1.37 17.20
C GLU A 104 3.40 -0.09 17.36
N LYS A 105 3.79 0.54 16.25
CA LYS A 105 4.49 1.83 16.25
C LYS A 105 3.66 2.92 16.92
N GLN A 106 2.34 2.91 16.75
CA GLN A 106 1.46 3.89 17.40
C GLN A 106 1.31 3.63 18.90
N LEU A 107 1.28 2.37 19.34
CA LEU A 107 1.18 2.01 20.76
C LEU A 107 2.47 2.27 21.56
N GLN A 108 3.59 2.47 20.88
CA GLN A 108 4.90 2.76 21.49
C GLN A 108 5.21 4.26 21.63
N LYS A 109 4.35 5.14 21.10
CA LYS A 109 4.51 6.61 21.21
C LYS A 109 3.88 7.13 22.50
#